data_AF-A0A6N9CZY2-F1
#
_entry.id   AF-A0A6N9CZY2-F1
#
_cell.length_a   1.000
_cell.length_b   1.000
_cell.length_c   1.000
_cell.angle_alpha   90.00
_cell.angle_beta   90.00
_cell.angle_gamma   90.00
#
_symmetry.space_group_name_H-M   'P 1'
#
loop_
_entity.id
_entity.type
_entity.pdbx_description
1 polymer ?
#
loop_
_entity_poly.entity_id
_entity_poly.type
_entity_poly.pdbx_seq_one_letter_code
_entity_poly.pdbx_strand_id
1 'polypeptide(L)'
;MRSDDRLTTFFEEQVEIAPDELLEVLYSEKVKDRILATHEDFDVVGRASVASTPQIVVDNRYVVTTRTAGSQARIFQIVDFLVDSIRTETESSRTEQAEPAL
;
A
#
# COMPACT_ATOMS: atom_id res chain seq x y z
N MET A 1 30.80 8.41 -0.52
CA MET A 1 29.57 8.64 -1.32
C MET A 1 28.42 8.64 -0.36
N ARG A 2 27.65 9.74 -0.27
CA ARG A 2 26.51 9.85 0.64
C ARG A 2 25.32 9.05 0.08
N SER A 3 24.36 8.72 0.95
CA SER A 3 23.08 8.08 0.59
C SER A 3 22.37 8.84 -0.54
N ASP A 4 22.36 10.17 -0.43
CA ASP A 4 21.61 11.06 -1.30
C ASP A 4 22.21 11.13 -2.72
N ASP A 5 23.53 10.99 -2.84
CA ASP A 5 24.24 10.91 -4.13
C ASP A 5 23.83 9.66 -4.92
N ARG A 6 23.61 8.52 -4.23
CA ARG A 6 23.15 7.28 -4.87
C ARG A 6 21.71 7.35 -5.34
N LEU A 7 20.86 8.00 -4.54
CA LEU A 7 19.44 8.18 -4.84
C LEU A 7 19.26 9.11 -6.04
N THR A 8 19.93 10.26 -6.04
CA THR A 8 19.87 11.21 -7.16
C THR A 8 20.37 10.60 -8.47
N THR A 9 21.51 9.91 -8.47
CA THR A 9 22.00 9.19 -9.67
C THR A 9 21.01 8.14 -10.17
N PHE A 10 20.39 7.36 -9.28
CA PHE A 10 19.41 6.36 -9.69
C PHE A 10 18.20 6.99 -10.39
N PHE A 11 17.64 8.06 -9.82
CA PHE A 11 16.46 8.71 -10.38
C PHE A 11 16.76 9.48 -11.67
N GLU A 12 17.97 10.03 -11.80
CA GLU A 12 18.45 10.63 -13.05
C GLU A 12 18.59 9.56 -14.15
N GLU A 13 19.25 8.43 -13.87
CA GLU A 13 19.54 7.40 -14.86
C GLU A 13 18.34 6.53 -15.25
N GLN A 14 17.42 6.28 -14.30
CA GLN A 14 16.33 5.30 -14.49
C GLN A 14 14.95 5.93 -14.67
N VAL A 15 14.75 7.14 -14.16
CA VAL A 15 13.45 7.82 -14.13
C VAL A 15 13.51 9.19 -14.84
N GLU A 16 14.70 9.62 -15.30
CA GLU A 16 14.93 10.89 -15.99
C GLU A 16 14.53 12.12 -15.16
N ILE A 17 14.62 12.02 -13.82
CA ILE A 17 14.36 13.13 -12.90
C ILE A 17 15.69 13.83 -12.57
N ALA A 18 15.72 15.15 -12.71
CA ALA A 18 16.92 15.93 -12.41
C ALA A 18 17.25 15.85 -10.90
N PRO A 19 18.54 15.77 -10.51
CA PRO A 19 18.95 15.66 -9.12
C PRO A 19 18.41 16.77 -8.21
N ASP A 20 18.37 18.01 -8.70
CA ASP A 20 17.85 19.18 -7.97
C ASP A 20 16.34 19.09 -7.73
N GLU A 21 15.59 18.68 -8.75
CA GLU A 21 14.14 18.42 -8.64
C GLU A 21 13.84 17.32 -7.62
N LEU A 22 14.62 16.22 -7.63
CA LEU A 22 14.46 15.15 -6.64
C LEU A 22 14.70 15.64 -5.21
N LEU A 23 15.79 16.41 -4.99
CA LEU A 23 16.13 16.90 -3.67
C LEU A 23 15.10 17.91 -3.16
N GLU A 24 14.56 18.77 -4.03
CA GLU A 24 13.48 19.69 -3.68
C GLU A 24 12.25 18.92 -3.18
N VAL A 25 11.85 17.87 -3.90
CA VAL A 25 10.71 17.02 -3.50
C VAL A 25 11.02 16.25 -2.22
N LEU A 26 12.18 15.61 -2.13
CA LEU A 26 12.58 14.77 -0.99
C LEU A 26 12.62 15.53 0.32
N TYR A 27 13.07 16.80 0.28
CA TYR A 27 13.13 17.65 1.46
C TYR A 27 11.89 18.54 1.65
N SER A 28 10.89 18.45 0.77
CA SER A 28 9.64 19.17 0.93
C SER A 28 8.90 18.74 2.20
N GLU A 29 8.26 19.70 2.88
CA GLU A 29 7.43 19.41 4.06
C GLU A 29 6.34 18.37 3.76
N LYS A 30 5.76 18.42 2.55
CA LYS A 30 4.74 17.46 2.11
C LYS A 30 5.24 16.01 2.11
N VAL A 31 6.48 15.77 1.68
CA VAL A 31 7.06 14.41 1.70
C VAL A 31 7.41 14.00 3.12
N LYS A 32 7.92 14.91 3.96
CA LYS A 32 8.16 14.63 5.38
C LYS A 32 6.86 14.27 6.10
N ASP A 33 5.80 15.05 5.92
CA ASP A 33 4.47 14.81 6.49
C ASP A 33 3.92 13.46 6.01
N ARG A 34 4.12 13.13 4.73
CA ARG A 34 3.68 11.84 4.19
C ARG A 34 4.45 10.66 4.78
N ILE A 35 5.76 10.80 4.99
CA ILE A 35 6.59 9.78 5.66
C ILE A 35 6.12 9.60 7.10
N LEU A 36 5.93 10.70 7.85
CA LEU A 36 5.44 10.66 9.23
C LEU A 36 4.05 10.03 9.33
N ALA A 37 3.10 10.44 8.48
CA ALA A 37 1.77 9.84 8.43
C ALA A 37 1.82 8.34 8.09
N THR A 38 2.72 7.93 7.20
CA THR A 38 2.92 6.50 6.88
C THR A 38 3.48 5.74 8.10
N HIS A 39 4.39 6.34 8.87
CA HIS A 39 4.88 5.78 10.12
C HIS A 39 3.79 5.67 11.19
N GLU A 40 2.93 6.69 11.31
CA GLU A 40 1.79 6.68 12.23
C GLU A 40 0.73 5.66 11.82
N ASP A 41 0.42 5.53 10.52
CA ASP A 41 -0.50 4.52 9.99
C ASP A 41 0.00 3.10 10.29
N PHE A 42 1.33 2.87 10.28
CA PHE A 42 1.91 1.59 10.73
C PHE A 42 1.65 1.31 12.22
N ASP A 43 1.54 2.34 13.06
CA ASP A 43 1.24 2.20 14.48
C ASP A 43 -0.28 2.03 14.73
N VAL A 44 -1.14 2.67 13.92
CA VAL A 44 -2.61 2.69 14.10
C VAL A 44 -3.31 1.43 13.56
N VAL A 45 -2.78 0.75 12.55
CA VAL A 45 -3.37 -0.51 12.02
C VAL A 45 -3.40 -1.66 13.06
N GLY A 46 -2.76 -1.51 14.23
CA GLY A 46 -3.07 -2.28 15.44
C GLY A 46 -2.99 -3.81 15.31
N ARG A 47 -1.92 -4.43 15.84
CA ARG A 47 -1.67 -5.89 15.94
C ARG A 47 -1.07 -6.60 14.73
N ALA A 48 -0.49 -5.85 13.82
CA ALA A 48 0.67 -6.31 13.08
C ALA A 48 1.61 -5.12 12.97
N SER A 49 2.46 -4.93 13.98
CA SER A 49 3.78 -4.34 13.70
C SER A 49 4.24 -4.96 12.38
N VAL A 50 4.58 -4.15 11.36
CA VAL A 50 5.01 -4.66 10.06
C VAL A 50 6.21 -5.56 10.29
N ALA A 51 5.95 -6.85 10.54
CA ALA A 51 6.93 -7.79 11.04
C ALA A 51 7.79 -8.32 9.88
N SER A 52 7.30 -8.10 8.66
CA SER A 52 7.94 -8.49 7.41
C SER A 52 7.36 -7.72 6.25
N THR A 53 8.22 -7.29 5.32
CA THR A 53 7.84 -6.84 3.99
C THR A 53 8.01 -8.00 2.99
N PRO A 54 7.15 -8.11 1.95
CA PRO A 54 5.99 -7.29 1.66
C PRO A 54 4.75 -7.64 2.50
N GLN A 55 3.93 -6.63 2.78
CA GLN A 55 2.61 -6.72 3.42
C GLN A 55 1.61 -5.95 2.56
N ILE A 56 0.45 -6.54 2.30
CA ILE A 56 -0.64 -5.92 1.54
C ILE A 56 -1.88 -5.86 2.42
N VAL A 57 -2.49 -4.67 2.52
CA VAL A 57 -3.74 -4.46 3.24
C VAL A 57 -4.87 -4.31 2.23
N VAL A 58 -5.91 -5.13 2.35
CA VAL A 58 -7.09 -5.13 1.45
C VAL A 58 -8.31 -4.58 2.19
N ASP A 59 -8.90 -3.52 1.64
CA ASP A 59 -10.08 -2.80 2.17
C ASP A 59 -9.97 -2.38 3.64
N ASN A 60 -8.74 -2.11 4.12
CA ASN A 60 -8.45 -1.80 5.52
C ASN A 60 -8.95 -2.84 6.55
N ARG A 61 -9.24 -4.08 6.10
CA ARG A 61 -9.79 -5.17 6.93
C ARG A 61 -8.87 -6.39 6.96
N TYR A 62 -8.23 -6.71 5.84
CA TYR A 62 -7.45 -7.92 5.68
C TYR A 62 -5.97 -7.60 5.48
N VAL A 63 -5.09 -8.33 6.17
CA VAL A 63 -3.64 -8.21 6.03
C VAL A 63 -3.08 -9.49 5.43
N VAL A 64 -2.47 -9.39 4.25
CA VAL A 64 -1.81 -10.50 3.53
C VAL A 64 -0.30 -10.31 3.60
N THR A 65 0.42 -11.35 4.03
CA THR A 65 1.88 -11.36 4.14
C THR A 65 2.44 -12.59 3.43
N THR A 66 3.73 -12.61 3.13
CA THR A 66 4.41 -13.84 2.66
C THR A 66 4.26 -15.00 3.65
N ARG A 67 4.24 -14.70 4.95
CA ARG A 67 4.06 -15.70 6.02
C ARG A 67 2.67 -16.33 5.98
N THR A 68 1.62 -15.54 5.79
CA THR A 68 0.24 -16.05 5.72
C THR A 68 -0.07 -16.71 4.39
N ALA A 69 0.53 -16.23 3.29
CA ALA A 69 0.33 -16.78 1.94
C ALA A 69 1.18 -18.04 1.65
N GLY A 70 2.29 -18.24 2.38
CA GLY A 70 3.25 -19.34 2.18
C GLY A 70 4.20 -19.15 0.99
N SER A 71 3.93 -18.22 0.07
CA SER A 71 4.86 -17.80 -0.98
C SER A 71 4.47 -16.42 -1.52
N GLN A 72 5.40 -15.73 -2.18
CA GLN A 72 5.11 -14.44 -2.82
C GLN A 72 4.08 -14.59 -3.96
N ALA A 73 4.15 -15.65 -4.78
CA ALA A 73 3.21 -15.87 -5.87
C ALA A 73 1.76 -16.03 -5.38
N ARG A 74 1.56 -16.60 -4.18
CA ARG A 74 0.23 -16.78 -3.59
C ARG A 74 -0.35 -15.50 -2.98
N ILE A 75 0.47 -14.49 -2.69
CA ILE A 75 -0.03 -13.21 -2.16
C ILE A 75 -1.05 -12.61 -3.13
N PHE A 76 -0.70 -12.52 -4.41
CA PHE A 76 -1.59 -11.90 -5.40
C PHE A 76 -2.88 -12.69 -5.59
N GLN A 77 -2.82 -14.03 -5.58
CA GLN A 77 -4.02 -14.88 -5.65
C GLN A 77 -4.98 -14.65 -4.47
N ILE A 78 -4.44 -14.49 -3.26
CA ILE A 78 -5.24 -14.20 -2.06
C ILE A 78 -5.83 -12.80 -2.14
N VAL A 79 -5.05 -11.82 -2.61
CA VAL A 79 -5.53 -10.45 -2.81
C VAL A 79 -6.66 -10.40 -3.83
N ASP A 80 -6.51 -11.06 -4.98
CA ASP A 80 -7.55 -11.15 -6.01
C ASP A 80 -8.84 -11.76 -5.45
N PHE A 81 -8.72 -12.88 -4.72
CA PHE A 81 -9.86 -13.51 -4.04
C PHE A 81 -10.57 -12.58 -3.05
N LEU A 82 -9.80 -11.84 -2.23
CA LEU A 82 -10.38 -10.91 -1.25
C LEU A 82 -11.08 -9.74 -1.94
N VAL A 83 -10.47 -9.17 -2.98
CA VAL A 83 -11.06 -8.08 -3.76
C VAL A 83 -12.37 -8.51 -4.42
N ASP A 84 -12.42 -9.70 -5.03
CA ASP A 84 -13.63 -10.22 -5.65
C ASP A 84 -14.72 -10.55 -4.63
N SER A 85 -14.34 -11.04 -3.44
CA SER A 85 -15.26 -11.27 -2.33
C SER A 85 -15.91 -9.96 -1.86
N ILE A 86 -15.11 -8.91 -1.67
CA ILE A 86 -15.61 -7.59 -1.25
C ILE A 86 -16.52 -6.96 -2.31
N ARG A 87 -16.18 -7.11 -3.60
CA ARG A 87 -17.04 -6.66 -4.71
C ARG A 87 -18.40 -7.36 -4.66
N THR A 88 -18.40 -8.68 -4.51
CA THR A 88 -19.61 -9.49 -4.44
C THR A 88 -20.48 -9.15 -3.23
N GLU A 89 -19.86 -8.91 -2.06
CA GLU A 89 -20.54 -8.44 -0.85
C GLU A 89 -21.19 -7.07 -1.08
N THR A 90 -20.49 -6.16 -1.76
CA THR A 90 -20.97 -4.81 -2.05
C THR A 90 -22.16 -4.84 -3.04
N GLU A 91 -22.10 -5.70 -4.06
CA GLU A 91 -23.16 -5.85 -5.06
C GLU A 91 -24.40 -6.56 -4.50
N SER A 92 -24.21 -7.59 -3.67
CA SER A 92 -25.30 -8.26 -2.95
C SER A 92 -26.02 -7.30 -2.01
N SER A 93 -25.25 -6.51 -1.24
CA SER A 93 -25.81 -5.50 -0.32
C SER A 93 -26.61 -4.40 -1.02
N ARG A 94 -26.25 -4.06 -2.28
CA ARG A 94 -27.01 -3.10 -3.09
C ARG A 94 -28.30 -3.67 -3.66
N THR A 95 -28.31 -4.97 -3.96
CA THR A 95 -29.47 -5.64 -4.57
C THR A 95 -30.57 -5.90 -3.53
N GLU A 96 -30.21 -6.26 -2.30
CA GLU A 96 -31.15 -6.43 -1.17
C GLU A 96 -31.83 -5.11 -0.74
N GLN A 97 -31.23 -3.95 -1.04
CA GLN A 97 -31.83 -2.63 -0.80
C GLN A 97 -32.72 -2.14 -1.96
N ALA A 98 -32.69 -2.81 -3.11
CA ALA A 98 -33.38 -2.41 -4.34
C ALA A 98 -34.69 -3.16 -4.60
N GLU A 99 -35.03 -4.19 -3.82
CA GLU A 99 -36.38 -4.79 -3.82
C GLU A 99 -37.27 -4.07 -2.79
N PRO A 100 -38.16 -3.15 -3.19
CA PRO A 100 -39.31 -2.85 -2.36
C PRO A 100 -40.20 -4.10 -2.38
N ALA A 101 -40.50 -4.63 -1.20
CA ALA A 101 -41.55 -5.63 -1.04
C ALA A 101 -42.79 -5.18 -1.82
N LEU A 102 -43.26 -6.01 -2.77
CA LEU A 102 -44.64 -6.14 -3.25
C LEU A 102 -44.77 -7.28 -4.25
#